data_AF-A0A158L1A8-F1
#
_entry.id   AF-A0A158L1A8-F1
#
_cell.length_a   1.000
_cell.length_b   1.000
_cell.length_c   1.000
_cell.angle_alpha   90.00
_cell.angle_beta   90.00
_cell.angle_gamma   90.00
#
_symmetry.space_group_name_H-M   'P 1'
#
loop_
_entity.id
_entity.type
_entity.pdbx_description
1 polymer ?
#
loop_
_entity_poly.entity_id
_entity_poly.type
_entity_poly.pdbx_seq_one_letter_code
_entity_poly.pdbx_strand_id
1 'polypeptide(L)' 'MTDSDLDTVYTRLCKTMTQLGEPNTAFFLARFAMLAIDTIDDPAVALNLIDDASEGIPE' A
#
# COMPACT_ATOMS: atom_id res chain seq x y z
N MET A 1 -5.88 6.72 12.83
CA MET A 1 -4.55 6.24 13.27
C MET A 1 -3.83 7.38 13.93
N THR A 2 -3.13 7.11 15.03
CA THR A 2 -2.13 8.06 15.56
C THR A 2 -0.86 7.98 14.72
N ASP A 3 0.02 8.97 14.89
CA ASP A 3 1.36 8.97 14.25
C ASP A 3 2.14 7.68 14.59
N SER A 4 2.06 7.23 15.84
CA SER A 4 2.71 5.98 16.30
C SER A 4 2.11 4.71 15.68
N ASP A 5 0.79 4.70 15.43
CA ASP A 5 0.16 3.58 14.71
C ASP A 5 0.65 3.52 13.26
N LEU A 6 0.80 4.70 12.63
CA LEU A 6 1.28 4.82 11.25
C LEU A 6 2.72 4.34 11.13
N ASP A 7 3.61 4.78 12.02
CA ASP A 7 5.00 4.30 12.05
C ASP A 7 5.08 2.77 12.23
N THR A 8 4.26 2.21 13.13
CA THR A 8 4.22 0.77 13.38
C THR A 8 3.81 -0.01 12.14
N VAL A 9 2.73 0.42 11.48
CA VAL A 9 2.21 -0.22 10.27
C VAL A 9 3.21 -0.08 9.11
N TYR A 10 3.78 1.12 8.92
CA TYR A 10 4.75 1.39 7.87
C TYR A 10 6.05 0.58 8.07
N THR A 11 6.56 0.52 9.29
CA THR A 11 7.73 -0.29 9.64
C THR A 11 7.48 -1.78 9.33
N ARG A 12 6.28 -2.29 9.63
CA ARG A 12 5.92 -3.67 9.31
C ARG A 12 5.85 -3.91 7.80
N LEU A 13 5.29 -2.97 7.04
CA LEU A 13 5.22 -3.04 5.58
C LEU A 13 6.62 -3.12 4.97
N CYS A 14 7.52 -2.19 5.33
CA CYS A 14 8.90 -2.17 4.84
C CYS A 14 9.66 -3.45 5.17
N LYS A 15 9.59 -3.91 6.43
CA LYS A 15 10.25 -5.17 6.84
C LYS A 15 9.76 -6.37 6.03
N THR A 16 8.47 -6.41 5.72
CA THR A 16 7.87 -7.49 4.93
C THR A 16 8.40 -7.47 3.50
N MET A 17 8.42 -6.31 2.84
CA MET A 17 9.00 -6.17 1.49
C MET A 17 10.48 -6.55 1.45
N THR A 18 11.28 -6.13 2.44
CA THR A 18 12.69 -6.52 2.54
C THR A 18 12.86 -8.04 2.67
N GLN A 19 12.02 -8.71 3.44
CA GLN A 19 12.08 -10.17 3.62
C GLN A 19 11.67 -10.94 2.36
N LEU A 20 10.70 -10.41 1.61
CA LEU A 20 10.24 -11.01 0.34
C LEU A 20 11.23 -10.80 -0.80
N GLY A 21 12.03 -9.72 -0.73
CA GLY A 21 12.99 -9.33 -1.75
C GLY A 21 12.35 -8.67 -2.96
N GLU A 22 13.15 -7.90 -3.70
CA GLU A 22 12.75 -7.14 -4.90
C GLU A 22 11.82 -7.89 -5.88
N PRO A 23 12.08 -9.15 -6.28
CA PRO A 23 11.24 -9.82 -7.28
C PRO A 23 9.81 -10.08 -6.81
N ASN A 24 9.58 -10.16 -5.49
CA ASN A 24 8.28 -10.46 -4.91
C ASN A 24 7.53 -9.22 -4.41
N THR A 25 8.22 -8.08 -4.27
CA THR A 25 7.65 -6.84 -3.71
C THR A 25 6.45 -6.34 -4.53
N ALA A 26 6.55 -6.30 -5.86
CA ALA A 26 5.46 -5.85 -6.72
C ALA A 26 4.20 -6.74 -6.56
N PHE A 27 4.38 -8.06 -6.53
CA PHE A 27 3.28 -9.00 -6.32
C PHE A 27 2.64 -8.85 -4.94
N PHE A 28 3.47 -8.68 -3.90
CA PHE A 28 3.00 -8.42 -2.55
C PHE A 28 2.19 -7.12 -2.45
N LEU A 29 2.68 -6.03 -3.03
CA LEU A 29 1.99 -4.74 -3.02
C LEU A 29 0.66 -4.80 -3.79
N ALA A 30 0.62 -5.48 -4.94
CA ALA A 30 -0.62 -5.69 -5.68
C ALA A 30 -1.66 -6.46 -4.84
N ARG A 31 -1.23 -7.51 -4.12
CA ARG A 31 -2.11 -8.27 -3.23
C ARG A 31 -2.56 -7.45 -2.01
N PHE A 32 -1.65 -6.69 -1.42
CA PHE A 32 -1.97 -5.79 -0.30
C PHE A 32 -2.99 -4.72 -0.73
N ALA A 33 -2.79 -4.09 -1.89
CA ALA A 33 -3.72 -3.11 -2.46
C ALA A 33 -5.11 -3.71 -2.68
N MET A 34 -5.21 -4.93 -3.24
CA MET A 34 -6.50 -5.60 -3.44
C MET A 34 -7.24 -5.82 -2.11
N LEU A 35 -6.54 -6.28 -1.05
CA LEU A 35 -7.14 -6.45 0.27
C LEU A 35 -7.55 -5.12 0.90
N ALA A 36 -6.76 -4.07 0.68
CA ALA A 36 -7.08 -2.72 1.17
C ALA A 36 -8.33 -2.15 0.47
N ILE A 37 -8.43 -2.30 -0.85
CA ILE A 37 -9.60 -1.87 -1.63
C ILE A 37 -10.87 -2.57 -1.14
N ASP A 38 -10.81 -3.89 -0.93
CA ASP A 38 -11.92 -4.67 -0.36
C ASP A 38 -12.28 -4.20 1.06
N THR A 39 -11.29 -3.89 1.89
CA THR A 39 -11.52 -3.40 3.26
C THR A 39 -12.10 -1.99 3.32
N ILE A 40 -11.73 -1.12 2.36
CA ILE A 40 -12.25 0.26 2.27
C ILE A 40 -13.74 0.26 1.91
N ASP A 41 -14.19 -0.71 1.10
CA ASP A 41 -15.58 -0.90 0.67
C ASP A 41 -16.22 0.37 0.03
N ASP A 42 -15.39 1.24 -0.52
CA ASP A 42 -15.80 2.47 -1.22
C ASP A 42 -14.95 2.66 -2.49
N PRO A 43 -15.54 2.44 -3.69
CA PRO A 43 -14.85 2.59 -4.96
C PRO A 43 -14.31 4.00 -5.21
N ALA A 44 -15.00 5.05 -4.75
CA ALA A 44 -14.57 6.42 -4.99
C ALA A 44 -13.33 6.75 -4.15
N VAL A 45 -13.30 6.31 -2.89
CA VAL A 45 -12.12 6.43 -2.03
C VAL A 45 -10.95 5.63 -2.60
N ALA A 46 -11.20 4.40 -3.04
CA ALA A 46 -10.16 3.56 -3.64
C ALA A 46 -9.55 4.19 -4.91
N LEU A 47 -10.39 4.73 -5.81
CA LEU A 47 -9.91 5.40 -7.02
C LEU A 47 -9.09 6.66 -6.70
N ASN A 48 -9.56 7.51 -5.79
CA ASN A 48 -8.81 8.70 -5.38
C ASN A 48 -7.43 8.34 -4.78
N LEU A 49 -7.35 7.29 -3.95
CA LEU A 49 -6.08 6.84 -3.39
C LEU A 49 -5.11 6.29 -4.45
N ILE A 50 -5.63 5.69 -5.52
CA ILE A 50 -4.80 5.24 -6.66
C ILE A 50 -4.24 6.45 -7.40
N ASP A 51 -5.09 7.46 -7.68
CA ASP A 51 -4.66 8.68 -8.34
C ASP A 51 -3.60 9.42 -7.50
N ASP A 52 -3.86 9.63 -6.21
CA ASP A 52 -2.92 10.25 -5.27
C ASP A 52 -1.57 9.49 -5.19
N ALA A 53 -1.62 8.16 -5.20
CA ALA A 53 -0.40 7.33 -5.16
C ALA A 53 0.40 7.37 -6.47
N SER A 54 -0.25 7.69 -7.60
CA SER A 54 0.40 7.83 -8.91
C SER A 54 0.98 9.23 -9.14
N GLU A 55 0.55 10.22 -8.36
CA GLU A 55 0.99 11.61 -8.51
C GLU A 55 2.52 11.72 -8.38
N GLY A 56 3.16 12.31 -9.41
CA GLY A 56 4.61 12.54 -9.42
C GLY A 56 5.47 11.36 -9.85
N ILE A 57 4.88 10.20 -10.20
CA ILE A 57 5.59 9.09 -10.83
C ILE A 57 5.56 9.28 -12.36
N PRO A 58 6.73 9.35 -13.04
CA PRO A 58 6.77 9.46 -14.51
C PRO A 58 6.32 8.16 -15.19
N GLU A 59 5.66 8.30 -16.36
CA GLU A 59 5.22 7.18 -17.22
C GLU A 59 6.38 6.34 -17.79
#